data_AF-A0A7U9NG23-F1
#
_entry.id   AF-A0A7U9NG23-F1
#
_cell.length_a   1.000
_cell.length_b   1.000
_cell.length_c   1.000
_cell.angle_alpha   90.00
_cell.angle_beta   90.00
_cell.angle_gamma   90.00
#
_symmetry.space_group_name_H-M   'P 1'
#
loop_
_entity.id
_entity.type
_entity.pdbx_description
1 polymer ?
#
loop_
_entity_poly.entity_id
_entity_poly.type
_entity_poly.pdbx_seq_one_letter_code
_entity_poly.pdbx_strand_id
1 'polypeptide(L)'
;MGKRKITCNNNSCKHYISGGGCDTCITITASGRCGSFEKGFQYYFHIVWDALENKNYIDMVEVQQNPDLRIGMYYVMDCYGLGFSEMEWGTCRILMLKNGEKGKPLKYKDIIEKGIDEEKFRKNLDDFMNGIMPNQKAEQEAAGQQETESKEFGWLSPAGEFTESPFGCHEESAEEICEKKGFDDEYRKWRKERTGGGDCLYLKRDFLSMVKGYCLIHNPSGYGGYIVTNMKNLTKKQKDFLYGYFMDMGDRFKAEQFVG
;
A
#
# COMPACT_ATOMS: atom_id res chain seq x y z
N MET A 1 26.50 -33.55 32.27
CA MET A 1 26.45 -32.16 31.76
C MET A 1 25.24 -31.48 32.39
N GLY A 2 25.44 -30.38 33.13
CA GLY A 2 24.35 -29.68 33.81
C GLY A 2 23.34 -29.12 32.80
N LYS A 3 22.03 -29.25 33.11
CA LYS A 3 20.95 -28.67 32.29
C LYS A 3 21.20 -27.18 32.10
N ARG A 4 21.34 -26.71 30.85
CA ARG A 4 21.31 -25.28 30.53
C ARG A 4 19.97 -24.72 31.05
N LYS A 5 20.00 -23.62 31.83
CA LYS A 5 18.79 -23.00 32.42
C LYS A 5 18.04 -22.05 31.47
N ILE A 6 18.51 -21.91 30.23
CA ILE A 6 17.94 -21.01 29.23
C ILE A 6 17.30 -21.86 28.14
N THR A 7 16.01 -21.64 27.90
CA THR A 7 15.23 -22.27 26.83
C THR A 7 14.93 -21.24 25.76
N CYS A 8 15.23 -21.54 24.50
CA CYS A 8 14.81 -20.72 23.37
C CYS A 8 13.40 -21.12 22.96
N ASN A 9 12.44 -20.20 22.99
CA ASN A 9 11.08 -20.43 22.51
C ASN A 9 10.79 -19.72 21.17
N ASN A 10 11.81 -19.08 20.58
CA ASN A 10 11.66 -18.33 19.35
C ASN A 10 11.90 -19.25 18.15
N ASN A 11 10.83 -19.88 17.66
CA ASN A 11 10.84 -20.73 16.47
C ASN A 11 11.08 -19.96 15.16
N SER A 12 11.09 -18.63 15.18
CA SER A 12 11.51 -17.78 14.06
C SER A 12 13.01 -17.57 14.00
N CYS A 13 13.76 -17.98 15.03
CA CYS A 13 15.21 -17.81 15.06
C CYS A 13 15.89 -18.91 14.24
N LYS A 14 16.84 -18.52 13.38
CA LYS A 14 17.69 -19.47 12.62
C LYS A 14 18.42 -20.46 13.53
N HIS A 15 18.79 -20.01 14.72
CA HIS A 15 19.55 -20.80 15.70
C HIS A 15 18.68 -21.72 16.57
N TYR A 16 17.35 -21.70 16.40
CA TYR A 16 16.44 -22.51 17.19
C TYR A 16 16.61 -24.01 16.88
N ILE A 17 16.77 -24.82 17.93
CA ILE A 17 16.74 -26.28 17.85
C ILE A 17 15.45 -26.79 18.50
N SER A 18 14.82 -27.79 17.86
CA SER A 18 13.66 -28.50 18.41
C SER A 18 13.88 -28.93 19.87
N GLY A 19 12.84 -28.76 20.71
CA GLY A 19 12.93 -29.00 22.15
C GLY A 19 13.43 -27.79 22.95
N GLY A 20 13.51 -26.61 22.34
CA GLY A 20 13.81 -25.34 23.02
C GLY A 20 15.31 -25.04 23.17
N GLY A 21 16.12 -25.58 22.26
CA GLY A 21 17.57 -25.37 22.23
C GLY A 21 18.01 -24.18 21.36
N CYS A 22 19.30 -23.87 21.45
CA CYS A 22 19.98 -22.90 20.60
C CYS A 22 21.31 -23.52 20.14
N ASP A 23 21.60 -23.51 18.84
CA ASP A 23 22.84 -24.04 18.26
C ASP A 23 24.03 -23.07 18.38
N THR A 24 23.75 -21.81 18.68
CA THR A 24 24.76 -20.77 18.92
C THR A 24 24.93 -20.41 20.39
N CYS A 25 26.01 -19.68 20.69
CA CYS A 25 26.21 -19.06 21.99
C CYS A 25 25.25 -17.87 22.15
N ILE A 26 24.36 -17.96 23.15
CA ILE A 26 23.39 -16.91 23.44
C ILE A 26 24.09 -15.72 24.08
N THR A 27 23.99 -14.56 23.44
CA THR A 27 24.35 -13.26 24.01
C THR A 27 23.08 -12.61 24.54
N ILE A 28 23.09 -12.10 25.77
CA ILE A 28 21.97 -11.35 26.34
C ILE A 28 22.33 -9.86 26.33
N THR A 29 21.47 -9.05 25.74
CA THR A 29 21.63 -7.60 25.67
C THR A 29 21.39 -6.94 27.03
N ALA A 30 21.79 -5.68 27.19
CA ALA A 30 21.50 -4.89 28.39
C ALA A 30 20.00 -4.78 28.72
N SER A 31 19.13 -4.93 27.71
CA SER A 31 17.66 -4.96 27.87
C SER A 31 17.11 -6.32 28.31
N GLY A 32 17.95 -7.32 28.56
CA GLY A 32 17.54 -8.69 28.91
C GLY A 32 17.05 -9.53 27.72
N ARG A 33 17.09 -8.99 26.49
CA ARG A 33 16.70 -9.71 25.26
C ARG A 33 17.87 -10.49 24.64
N CYS A 34 17.56 -11.56 23.92
CA CYS A 34 18.55 -12.31 23.13
C CYS A 34 19.14 -11.40 22.03
N GLY A 35 20.46 -11.21 22.07
CA GLY A 35 21.24 -10.50 21.06
C GLY A 35 21.79 -11.41 19.95
N SER A 36 21.64 -12.74 20.09
CA SER A 36 22.04 -13.71 19.05
C SER A 36 20.89 -14.05 18.07
N PHE A 37 19.81 -13.27 18.02
CA PHE A 37 18.70 -13.56 17.12
C PHE A 37 19.11 -13.31 15.66
N GLU A 38 18.87 -14.31 14.82
CA GLU A 38 18.94 -14.20 13.37
C GLU A 38 17.62 -14.69 12.78
N LYS A 39 17.13 -14.03 11.73
CA LYS A 39 15.90 -14.39 11.04
C LYS A 39 16.07 -15.79 10.42
N GLY A 40 15.29 -16.76 10.88
CA GLY A 40 15.17 -18.08 10.26
C GLY A 40 14.16 -18.07 9.12
N PHE A 41 14.01 -19.19 8.42
CA PHE A 41 13.04 -19.31 7.34
C PHE A 41 11.60 -19.11 7.83
N GLN A 42 11.25 -19.68 8.99
CA GLN A 42 9.92 -19.57 9.59
C GLN A 42 9.55 -18.13 9.97
N TYR A 43 10.54 -17.25 10.22
CA TYR A 43 10.30 -15.83 10.52
C TYR A 43 9.41 -15.17 9.47
N TYR A 44 9.70 -15.43 8.19
CA TYR A 44 9.00 -14.79 7.07
C TYR A 44 7.55 -15.26 6.94
N PHE A 45 7.24 -16.49 7.34
CA PHE A 45 5.85 -16.95 7.42
C PHE A 45 5.13 -16.32 8.61
N HIS A 46 5.76 -16.30 9.79
CA HIS A 46 5.15 -15.76 11.00
C HIS A 46 4.76 -14.29 10.86
N ILE A 47 5.62 -13.44 10.28
CA ILE A 47 5.27 -12.01 10.10
C ILE A 47 4.06 -11.80 9.18
N VAL A 48 3.82 -12.70 8.22
CA VAL A 48 2.62 -12.66 7.36
C VAL A 48 1.39 -13.12 8.15
N TRP A 49 1.53 -14.17 8.95
CA TRP A 49 0.45 -14.64 9.81
C TRP A 49 0.07 -13.63 10.89
N ASP A 50 1.04 -12.95 11.49
CA ASP A 50 0.80 -11.86 12.43
C ASP A 50 0.06 -10.70 11.75
N ALA A 51 0.44 -10.36 10.51
CA ALA A 51 -0.26 -9.32 9.72
C ALA A 51 -1.70 -9.73 9.35
N LEU A 52 -1.94 -11.03 9.13
CA LEU A 52 -3.25 -11.59 8.74
C LEU A 52 -4.08 -12.09 9.92
N GLU A 53 -3.61 -12.04 11.16
CA GLU A 53 -4.20 -12.77 12.29
C GLU A 53 -5.71 -12.49 12.43
N ASN A 54 -6.07 -11.21 12.56
CA ASN A 54 -7.45 -10.74 12.68
C ASN A 54 -7.97 -10.05 11.40
N LYS A 55 -7.20 -10.14 10.31
CA LYS A 55 -7.47 -9.45 9.04
C LYS A 55 -7.58 -10.46 7.90
N ASN A 56 -8.23 -10.07 6.82
CA ASN A 56 -8.21 -10.81 5.55
C ASN A 56 -7.43 -10.05 4.48
N TYR A 57 -6.56 -9.16 4.92
CA TYR A 57 -5.78 -8.27 4.08
C TYR A 57 -4.53 -7.78 4.81
N ILE A 58 -3.57 -7.29 4.03
CA ILE A 58 -2.34 -6.62 4.50
C ILE A 58 -2.34 -5.20 3.92
N ASP A 59 -2.15 -4.19 4.76
CA ASP A 59 -2.02 -2.81 4.29
C ASP A 59 -0.61 -2.57 3.70
N MET A 60 -0.52 -1.85 2.58
CA MET A 60 0.77 -1.50 1.96
C MET A 60 1.66 -0.64 2.88
N VAL A 61 1.09 0.10 3.83
CA VAL A 61 1.85 0.79 4.87
C VAL A 61 2.57 -0.23 5.78
N GLU A 62 1.92 -1.35 6.13
CA GLU A 62 2.56 -2.43 6.90
C GLU A 62 3.74 -3.03 6.11
N VAL A 63 3.55 -3.20 4.80
CA VAL A 63 4.60 -3.68 3.88
C VAL A 63 5.76 -2.69 3.74
N GLN A 64 5.47 -1.38 3.72
CA GLN A 64 6.50 -0.33 3.66
C GLN A 64 7.29 -0.21 4.97
N GLN A 65 6.61 -0.32 6.11
CA GLN A 65 7.23 -0.25 7.44
C GLN A 65 8.05 -1.51 7.75
N ASN A 66 7.68 -2.65 7.19
CA ASN A 66 8.40 -3.90 7.32
C ASN A 66 8.73 -4.51 5.95
N PRO A 67 9.88 -4.16 5.35
CA PRO A 67 10.29 -4.70 4.05
C PRO A 67 10.39 -6.23 4.00
N ASP A 68 10.63 -6.90 5.15
CA ASP A 68 10.66 -8.36 5.21
C ASP A 68 9.28 -8.97 4.91
N LEU A 69 8.20 -8.21 5.13
CA LEU A 69 6.84 -8.66 4.86
C LEU A 69 6.64 -8.99 3.39
N ARG A 70 7.32 -8.28 2.47
CA ARG A 70 7.30 -8.62 1.03
C ARG A 70 7.88 -10.00 0.76
N ILE A 71 9.00 -10.31 1.40
CA ILE A 71 9.67 -11.62 1.29
C ILE A 71 8.78 -12.71 1.89
N GLY A 72 8.17 -12.44 3.05
CA GLY A 72 7.19 -13.33 3.65
C GLY A 72 5.99 -13.59 2.76
N MET A 73 5.43 -12.54 2.17
CA MET A 73 4.30 -12.67 1.24
C MET A 73 4.66 -13.53 0.03
N TYR A 74 5.85 -13.39 -0.54
CA TYR A 74 6.33 -14.27 -1.61
C TYR A 74 6.30 -15.74 -1.19
N TYR A 75 6.95 -16.09 -0.06
CA TYR A 75 7.00 -17.47 0.40
C TYR A 75 5.61 -18.03 0.70
N VAL A 76 4.76 -17.26 1.38
CA VAL A 76 3.38 -17.67 1.68
C VAL A 76 2.58 -17.87 0.40
N MET A 77 2.68 -16.96 -0.56
CA MET A 77 1.94 -17.07 -1.81
C MET A 77 2.40 -18.26 -2.64
N ASP A 78 3.71 -18.47 -2.78
CA ASP A 78 4.23 -19.58 -3.57
C ASP A 78 3.89 -20.93 -2.90
N CYS A 79 4.20 -21.08 -1.61
CA CYS A 79 4.01 -22.34 -0.88
C CYS A 79 2.55 -22.71 -0.66
N TYR A 80 1.61 -21.75 -0.68
CA TYR A 80 0.18 -22.04 -0.57
C TYR A 80 -0.57 -21.90 -1.90
N GLY A 81 0.13 -21.63 -3.01
CA GLY A 81 -0.48 -21.45 -4.33
C GLY A 81 -1.51 -20.32 -4.37
N LEU A 82 -1.18 -19.19 -3.76
CA LEU A 82 -2.04 -18.02 -3.64
C LEU A 82 -1.73 -16.99 -4.71
N GLY A 83 -2.77 -16.30 -5.17
CA GLY A 83 -2.63 -15.00 -5.81
C GLY A 83 -2.92 -13.89 -4.81
N PHE A 84 -2.91 -12.65 -5.29
CA PHE A 84 -3.44 -11.52 -4.53
C PHE A 84 -4.27 -10.61 -5.42
N SER A 85 -5.07 -9.75 -4.80
CA SER A 85 -5.47 -8.50 -5.44
C SER A 85 -5.11 -7.31 -4.59
N GLU A 86 -4.78 -6.25 -5.29
CA GLU A 86 -4.67 -4.92 -4.75
C GLU A 86 -6.04 -4.23 -4.84
N MET A 87 -6.39 -3.52 -3.77
CA MET A 87 -7.57 -2.66 -3.70
C MET A 87 -7.17 -1.34 -3.05
N GLU A 88 -7.87 -0.27 -3.41
CA GLU A 88 -7.67 1.04 -2.82
C GLU A 88 -8.96 1.51 -2.15
N TRP A 89 -8.85 2.02 -0.93
CA TRP A 89 -9.93 2.67 -0.21
C TRP A 89 -9.42 3.97 0.41
N GLY A 90 -9.75 5.10 -0.21
CA GLY A 90 -9.17 6.39 0.15
C GLY A 90 -7.65 6.38 -0.09
N THR A 91 -6.86 6.70 0.95
CA THR A 91 -5.39 6.62 0.90
C THR A 91 -4.86 5.23 1.19
N CYS A 92 -5.69 4.33 1.72
CA CYS A 92 -5.28 2.98 2.09
C CYS A 92 -5.20 2.10 0.84
N ARG A 93 -4.08 1.39 0.72
CA ARG A 93 -3.88 0.38 -0.31
C ARG A 93 -3.70 -0.96 0.34
N ILE A 94 -4.52 -1.90 -0.08
CA ILE A 94 -4.77 -3.13 0.65
C ILE A 94 -4.51 -4.31 -0.29
N LEU A 95 -3.71 -5.26 0.18
CA LEU A 95 -3.43 -6.53 -0.50
C LEU A 95 -4.28 -7.64 0.14
N MET A 96 -5.12 -8.30 -0.67
CA MET A 96 -5.90 -9.46 -0.25
C MET A 96 -5.36 -10.72 -0.90
N LEU A 97 -5.03 -11.75 -0.10
CA LEU A 97 -4.62 -13.05 -0.62
C LEU A 97 -5.82 -13.86 -1.13
N LYS A 98 -5.62 -14.59 -2.22
CA LYS A 98 -6.66 -15.31 -2.98
C LYS A 98 -6.26 -16.75 -3.28
N ASN A 99 -7.24 -17.61 -3.49
CA ASN A 99 -7.01 -18.97 -3.96
C ASN A 99 -6.55 -18.97 -5.43
N GLY A 100 -5.24 -18.94 -5.67
CA GLY A 100 -4.66 -18.66 -6.99
C GLY A 100 -4.99 -17.25 -7.51
N GLU A 101 -4.63 -16.97 -8.76
CA GLU A 101 -4.71 -15.61 -9.34
C GLU A 101 -6.14 -15.05 -9.44
N LYS A 102 -7.10 -15.89 -9.86
CA LYS A 102 -8.49 -15.49 -10.15
C LYS A 102 -9.50 -15.97 -9.11
N GLY A 103 -9.03 -16.56 -8.02
CA GLY A 103 -9.91 -17.11 -6.99
C GLY A 103 -10.53 -16.07 -6.08
N LYS A 104 -11.37 -16.56 -5.16
CA LYS A 104 -11.93 -15.74 -4.09
C LYS A 104 -10.86 -15.36 -3.06
N PRO A 105 -10.99 -14.20 -2.39
CA PRO A 105 -10.18 -13.88 -1.22
C PRO A 105 -10.31 -14.96 -0.14
N LEU A 106 -9.20 -15.25 0.54
CA LEU A 106 -9.14 -16.22 1.63
C LEU A 106 -8.79 -15.53 2.94
N LYS A 107 -9.38 -16.00 4.05
CA LYS A 107 -8.95 -15.61 5.39
C LYS A 107 -7.80 -16.51 5.84
N TYR A 108 -7.06 -16.09 6.86
CA TYR A 108 -5.96 -16.87 7.45
C TYR A 108 -6.30 -18.35 7.63
N LYS A 109 -7.44 -18.66 8.28
CA LYS A 109 -7.87 -20.05 8.53
C LYS A 109 -8.03 -20.86 7.24
N ASP A 110 -8.67 -20.27 6.23
CA ASP A 110 -8.89 -20.93 4.93
C ASP A 110 -7.56 -21.19 4.20
N ILE A 111 -6.56 -20.31 4.36
CA ILE A 111 -5.22 -20.49 3.80
C ILE A 111 -4.52 -21.67 4.48
N ILE A 112 -4.55 -21.73 5.82
CA ILE A 112 -3.93 -22.84 6.57
C ILE A 112 -4.61 -24.17 6.25
N GLU A 113 -5.94 -24.20 6.16
CA GLU A 113 -6.71 -25.41 5.81
C GLU A 113 -6.42 -25.93 4.40
N LYS A 114 -6.03 -25.06 3.46
CA LYS A 114 -5.61 -25.47 2.11
C LYS A 114 -4.38 -26.39 2.14
N GLY A 115 -3.56 -26.27 3.17
CA GLY A 115 -2.30 -27.00 3.29
C GLY A 115 -1.19 -26.36 2.45
N ILE A 116 0.03 -26.73 2.82
CA ILE A 116 1.25 -26.23 2.18
C ILE A 116 1.68 -27.18 1.06
N ASP A 117 2.18 -26.60 -0.04
CA ASP A 117 2.88 -27.32 -1.08
C ASP A 117 4.30 -27.65 -0.58
N GLU A 118 4.51 -28.92 -0.21
CA GLU A 118 5.77 -29.39 0.37
C GLU A 118 6.96 -29.30 -0.60
N GLU A 119 6.71 -29.43 -1.92
CA GLU A 119 7.77 -29.34 -2.92
C GLU A 119 8.30 -27.91 -3.00
N LYS A 120 7.38 -26.95 -3.12
CA LYS A 120 7.73 -25.53 -3.12
C LYS A 120 8.32 -25.07 -1.80
N PHE A 121 7.77 -25.53 -0.67
CA PHE A 121 8.32 -25.22 0.65
C PHE A 121 9.77 -25.68 0.77
N ARG A 122 10.07 -26.93 0.39
CA ARG A 122 11.41 -27.49 0.45
C ARG A 122 12.38 -26.76 -0.46
N LYS A 123 11.96 -26.43 -1.69
CA LYS A 123 12.76 -25.63 -2.61
C LYS A 123 13.09 -24.25 -2.01
N ASN A 124 12.09 -23.53 -1.52
CA ASN A 124 12.28 -22.20 -0.91
C ASN A 124 13.15 -22.26 0.35
N LEU A 125 13.04 -23.34 1.14
CA LEU A 125 13.91 -23.59 2.29
C LEU A 125 15.37 -23.83 1.85
N ASP A 126 15.59 -24.66 0.83
CA ASP A 126 16.93 -24.93 0.30
C ASP A 126 17.57 -23.66 -0.28
N ASP A 127 16.80 -22.86 -1.03
CA ASP A 127 17.24 -21.55 -1.55
C ASP A 127 17.64 -20.62 -0.39
N PHE A 128 16.80 -20.50 0.64
CA PHE A 128 17.09 -19.71 1.83
C PHE A 128 18.39 -20.17 2.54
N MET A 129 18.59 -21.47 2.70
CA MET A 129 19.79 -22.03 3.34
C MET A 129 21.05 -21.77 2.52
N ASN A 130 20.94 -21.66 1.20
CA ASN A 130 22.02 -21.27 0.29
C ASN A 130 22.19 -19.74 0.17
N GLY A 131 21.42 -18.95 0.93
CA GLY A 131 21.47 -17.49 0.90
C GLY A 131 20.80 -16.86 -0.32
N ILE A 132 20.03 -17.63 -1.08
CA ILE A 132 19.25 -17.16 -2.22
C ILE A 132 17.91 -16.66 -1.68
N MET A 133 17.74 -15.35 -1.67
CA MET A 133 16.50 -14.70 -1.24
C MET A 133 15.64 -14.31 -2.45
N PRO A 134 14.31 -14.29 -2.33
CA PRO A 134 13.41 -13.77 -3.35
C PRO A 134 13.86 -12.38 -3.80
N ASN A 135 14.15 -12.24 -5.09
CA ASN A 135 14.82 -11.08 -5.64
C ASN A 135 13.82 -9.94 -5.84
N GLN A 136 13.87 -8.94 -4.96
CA GLN A 136 12.94 -7.79 -4.95
C GLN A 136 12.87 -7.06 -6.31
N LYS A 137 13.95 -7.05 -7.11
CA LYS A 137 14.01 -6.36 -8.41
C LYS A 137 13.35 -7.09 -9.57
N ALA A 138 13.55 -8.41 -9.69
CA ALA A 138 13.01 -9.17 -10.82
C ALA A 138 11.47 -9.27 -10.76
N GLU A 139 10.90 -9.29 -9.55
CA GLU A 139 9.44 -9.25 -9.34
C GLU A 139 8.85 -7.85 -9.41
N GLN A 140 9.59 -6.81 -9.01
CA GLN A 140 9.24 -5.41 -9.31
C GLN A 140 9.15 -5.17 -10.82
N GLU A 141 10.10 -5.71 -11.59
CA GLU A 141 10.09 -5.65 -13.06
C GLU A 141 8.98 -6.52 -13.67
N ALA A 142 8.72 -7.72 -13.13
CA ALA A 142 7.63 -8.60 -13.60
C ALA A 142 6.23 -8.11 -13.23
N ALA A 143 6.07 -7.42 -12.08
CA ALA A 143 4.84 -6.78 -11.63
C ALA A 143 4.69 -5.32 -12.12
N GLY A 144 5.70 -4.78 -12.81
CA GLY A 144 5.71 -3.42 -13.36
C GLY A 144 5.75 -2.30 -12.32
N GLN A 145 6.18 -2.57 -11.09
CA GLN A 145 6.33 -1.57 -10.03
C GLN A 145 7.76 -1.01 -10.04
N GLN A 146 7.96 0.12 -10.72
CA GLN A 146 9.17 0.94 -10.56
C GLN A 146 9.19 1.58 -9.16
N GLU A 147 10.37 2.05 -8.70
CA GLU A 147 10.45 2.90 -7.51
C GLU A 147 9.46 4.06 -7.67
N THR A 148 8.56 4.19 -6.69
CA THR A 148 7.50 5.19 -6.79
C THR A 148 8.08 6.56 -6.54
N GLU A 149 8.24 7.36 -7.59
CA GLU A 149 8.55 8.77 -7.46
C GLU A 149 7.33 9.52 -6.92
N SER A 150 7.54 10.32 -5.87
CA SER A 150 6.51 11.22 -5.37
C SER A 150 6.36 12.38 -6.34
N LYS A 151 5.16 12.57 -6.89
CA LYS A 151 4.79 13.76 -7.69
C LYS A 151 3.96 14.77 -6.90
N GLU A 152 3.83 15.97 -7.45
CA GLU A 152 3.18 17.10 -6.83
C GLU A 152 1.65 16.95 -6.75
N PHE A 153 1.04 17.44 -5.66
CA PHE A 153 -0.42 17.50 -5.54
C PHE A 153 -0.98 18.66 -6.36
N GLY A 154 -2.27 18.63 -6.70
CA GLY A 154 -2.83 19.71 -7.51
C GLY A 154 -4.23 19.52 -8.07
N TRP A 155 -4.71 20.58 -8.70
CA TRP A 155 -5.99 20.64 -9.40
C TRP A 155 -5.81 20.29 -10.87
N LEU A 156 -6.66 19.41 -11.38
CA LEU A 156 -6.69 19.02 -12.79
C LEU A 156 -7.99 19.49 -13.44
N SER A 157 -7.85 20.36 -14.44
CA SER A 157 -8.99 20.93 -15.17
C SER A 157 -9.69 19.89 -16.05
N PRO A 158 -10.96 20.11 -16.43
CA PRO A 158 -11.65 19.26 -17.43
C PRO A 158 -10.93 19.15 -18.77
N ALA A 159 -10.04 20.11 -19.09
CA ALA A 159 -9.24 20.12 -20.30
C ALA A 159 -7.93 19.33 -20.17
N GLY A 160 -7.63 18.75 -19.00
CA GLY A 160 -6.39 18.03 -18.73
C GLY A 160 -5.21 18.93 -18.35
N GLU A 161 -5.47 20.20 -18.00
CA GLU A 161 -4.42 21.12 -17.53
C GLU A 161 -4.23 20.94 -16.02
N PHE A 162 -3.02 20.57 -15.61
CA PHE A 162 -2.66 20.40 -14.20
C PHE A 162 -2.11 21.69 -13.62
N THR A 163 -2.56 22.04 -12.42
CA THR A 163 -2.07 23.16 -11.63
C THR A 163 -1.65 22.63 -10.27
N GLU A 164 -0.35 22.67 -10.00
CA GLU A 164 0.21 22.26 -8.72
C GLU A 164 -0.43 23.04 -7.56
N SER A 165 -0.67 22.34 -6.45
CA SER A 165 -1.21 22.88 -5.21
C SER A 165 -0.46 22.21 -4.06
N PRO A 166 0.37 22.96 -3.30
CA PRO A 166 1.07 22.41 -2.15
C PRO A 166 0.13 21.74 -1.14
N PHE A 167 0.68 20.78 -0.38
CA PHE A 167 -0.09 20.07 0.63
C PHE A 167 -0.75 21.05 1.64
N GLY A 168 -2.06 20.91 1.84
CA GLY A 168 -2.84 21.77 2.74
C GLY A 168 -3.35 23.06 2.09
N CYS A 169 -2.86 23.44 0.91
CA CYS A 169 -3.18 24.72 0.24
C CYS A 169 -4.31 24.63 -0.80
N HIS A 170 -5.17 23.60 -0.70
CA HIS A 170 -6.16 23.32 -1.76
C HIS A 170 -7.13 24.49 -2.00
N GLU A 171 -7.52 25.22 -0.96
CA GLU A 171 -8.44 26.37 -1.08
C GLU A 171 -7.73 27.59 -1.68
N GLU A 172 -6.51 27.90 -1.22
CA GLU A 172 -5.72 29.03 -1.75
C GLU A 172 -5.42 28.84 -3.24
N SER A 173 -5.01 27.62 -3.65
CA SER A 173 -4.81 27.33 -5.07
C SER A 173 -6.11 27.38 -5.88
N ALA A 174 -7.25 26.98 -5.29
CA ALA A 174 -8.54 27.10 -5.94
C ALA A 174 -8.95 28.57 -6.11
N GLU A 175 -8.59 29.42 -5.16
CA GLU A 175 -8.75 30.87 -5.25
C GLU A 175 -7.97 31.45 -6.41
N GLU A 176 -6.68 31.15 -6.51
CA GLU A 176 -5.84 31.60 -7.62
C GLU A 176 -6.35 31.12 -8.98
N ILE A 177 -6.84 29.88 -9.08
CA ILE A 177 -7.40 29.36 -10.33
C ILE A 177 -8.67 30.13 -10.71
N CYS A 178 -9.56 30.40 -9.74
CA CYS A 178 -10.77 31.19 -9.99
C CYS A 178 -10.43 32.60 -10.48
N GLU A 179 -9.45 33.26 -9.86
CA GLU A 179 -9.01 34.59 -10.26
C GLU A 179 -8.41 34.57 -11.69
N LYS A 180 -7.45 33.68 -11.95
CA LYS A 180 -6.76 33.57 -13.24
C LYS A 180 -7.70 33.20 -14.40
N LYS A 181 -8.71 32.38 -14.14
CA LYS A 181 -9.71 31.97 -15.15
C LYS A 181 -10.92 32.92 -15.21
N GLY A 182 -10.99 33.95 -14.36
CA GLY A 182 -12.08 34.93 -14.33
C GLY A 182 -13.42 34.36 -13.85
N PHE A 183 -13.39 33.40 -12.92
CA PHE A 183 -14.60 32.71 -12.42
C PHE A 183 -15.24 33.39 -11.19
N ASP A 184 -14.67 34.47 -10.66
CA ASP A 184 -15.13 35.04 -9.38
C ASP A 184 -16.59 35.47 -9.36
N ASP A 185 -17.09 36.07 -10.45
CA ASP A 185 -18.50 36.50 -10.50
C ASP A 185 -19.45 35.31 -10.60
N GLU A 186 -19.07 34.26 -11.35
CA GLU A 186 -19.82 33.00 -11.43
C GLU A 186 -19.85 32.32 -10.05
N TYR A 187 -18.71 32.28 -9.35
CA TYR A 187 -18.59 31.77 -7.99
C TYR A 187 -19.48 32.55 -7.01
N ARG A 188 -19.42 33.89 -7.01
CA ARG A 188 -20.23 34.75 -6.12
C ARG A 188 -21.72 34.51 -6.32
N LYS A 189 -22.16 34.41 -7.58
CA LYS A 189 -23.56 34.11 -7.93
C LYS A 189 -23.96 32.72 -7.43
N TRP A 190 -23.17 31.71 -7.78
CA TRP A 190 -23.37 30.32 -7.38
C TRP A 190 -23.44 30.15 -5.85
N ARG A 191 -22.53 30.81 -5.13
CA ARG A 191 -22.49 30.80 -3.66
C ARG A 191 -23.78 31.40 -3.10
N LYS A 192 -24.17 32.59 -3.57
CA LYS A 192 -25.37 33.32 -3.12
C LYS A 192 -26.66 32.50 -3.30
N GLU A 193 -26.78 31.78 -4.41
CA GLU A 193 -27.93 30.92 -4.70
C GLU A 193 -28.03 29.73 -3.72
N ARG A 194 -26.93 29.33 -3.07
CA ARG A 194 -26.86 28.15 -2.19
C ARG A 194 -26.80 28.47 -0.69
N THR A 195 -26.37 29.66 -0.30
CA THR A 195 -26.42 30.13 1.09
C THR A 195 -27.79 30.63 1.54
N GLY A 196 -28.79 30.68 0.64
CA GLY A 196 -30.14 31.14 0.97
C GLY A 196 -30.95 30.29 1.97
N GLY A 197 -30.38 29.21 2.53
CA GLY A 197 -31.09 28.26 3.40
C GLY A 197 -30.31 27.61 4.55
N GLY A 198 -29.11 28.10 4.92
CA GLY A 198 -28.37 27.59 6.09
C GLY A 198 -26.86 27.86 6.11
N ASP A 199 -26.22 27.59 7.25
CA ASP A 199 -24.80 27.85 7.58
C ASP A 199 -23.80 26.85 6.93
N CYS A 200 -23.98 26.52 5.66
CA CYS A 200 -22.95 25.77 4.92
C CYS A 200 -21.96 26.73 4.25
N LEU A 201 -20.68 26.62 4.62
CA LEU A 201 -19.58 27.33 3.97
C LEU A 201 -19.26 26.69 2.61
N TYR A 202 -19.68 27.35 1.52
CA TYR A 202 -19.30 26.98 0.15
C TYR A 202 -18.06 27.76 -0.31
N LEU A 203 -16.96 27.05 -0.45
CA LEU A 203 -15.63 27.58 -0.75
C LEU A 203 -15.30 27.50 -2.25
N LYS A 204 -14.20 28.14 -2.71
CA LYS A 204 -13.83 28.15 -4.13
C LYS A 204 -13.40 26.75 -4.60
N ARG A 205 -12.80 25.92 -3.73
CA ARG A 205 -12.55 24.50 -4.03
C ARG A 205 -13.84 23.73 -4.37
N ASP A 206 -14.93 24.01 -3.66
CA ASP A 206 -16.21 23.34 -3.86
C ASP A 206 -16.79 23.76 -5.21
N PHE A 207 -16.67 25.05 -5.55
CA PHE A 207 -17.08 25.58 -6.84
C PHE A 207 -16.31 24.96 -8.00
N LEU A 208 -14.97 24.88 -7.92
CA LEU A 208 -14.15 24.26 -8.96
C LEU A 208 -14.55 22.80 -9.19
N SER A 209 -14.75 22.04 -8.12
CA SER A 209 -15.10 20.63 -8.23
C SER A 209 -16.55 20.41 -8.69
N MET A 210 -17.52 21.06 -8.03
CA MET A 210 -18.95 20.84 -8.25
C MET A 210 -19.51 21.54 -9.48
N VAL A 211 -18.91 22.66 -9.91
CA VAL A 211 -19.42 23.48 -11.04
C VAL A 211 -18.50 23.38 -12.22
N LYS A 212 -17.21 23.64 -12.04
CA LYS A 212 -16.26 23.67 -13.15
C LYS A 212 -15.76 22.29 -13.55
N GLY A 213 -15.97 21.25 -12.72
CA GLY A 213 -15.61 19.87 -13.03
C GLY A 213 -14.12 19.57 -12.88
N TYR A 214 -13.40 20.38 -12.11
CA TYR A 214 -12.01 20.08 -11.75
C TYR A 214 -11.98 18.89 -10.80
N CYS A 215 -10.93 18.09 -10.87
CA CYS A 215 -10.63 17.09 -9.86
C CYS A 215 -9.35 17.46 -9.10
N LEU A 216 -9.24 16.99 -7.87
CA LEU A 216 -8.12 17.27 -6.97
C LEU A 216 -7.31 15.99 -6.77
N ILE A 217 -6.01 16.04 -7.03
CA ILE A 217 -5.04 15.01 -6.68
C ILE A 217 -4.39 15.44 -5.35
N HIS A 218 -4.59 14.69 -4.27
CA HIS A 218 -4.09 15.06 -2.93
C HIS A 218 -3.86 13.86 -2.00
N ASN A 219 -3.36 14.09 -0.79
CA ASN A 219 -3.23 13.09 0.27
C ASN A 219 -3.69 13.65 1.63
N PRO A 220 -4.99 13.65 1.96
CA PRO A 220 -5.50 14.30 3.17
C PRO A 220 -4.96 13.69 4.48
N SER A 221 -4.48 12.45 4.43
CA SER A 221 -4.00 11.71 5.60
C SER A 221 -2.52 11.99 5.92
N GLY A 222 -1.76 12.53 4.96
CA GLY A 222 -0.32 12.82 5.11
C GLY A 222 0.60 11.58 5.17
N TYR A 223 0.04 10.37 5.25
CA TYR A 223 0.76 9.11 5.29
C TYR A 223 0.42 8.27 4.07
N GLY A 224 1.30 8.30 3.06
CA GLY A 224 1.27 7.42 1.90
C GLY A 224 0.09 7.63 0.94
N GLY A 225 0.30 7.33 -0.34
CA GLY A 225 -0.75 7.28 -1.36
C GLY A 225 -1.24 8.63 -1.88
N TYR A 226 -2.05 8.56 -2.94
CA TYR A 226 -2.72 9.68 -3.60
C TYR A 226 -4.21 9.38 -3.68
N ILE A 227 -5.07 10.38 -3.56
CA ILE A 227 -6.50 10.30 -3.87
C ILE A 227 -6.79 11.25 -5.02
N VAL A 228 -7.67 10.82 -5.93
CA VAL A 228 -8.31 11.71 -6.90
C VAL A 228 -9.74 11.96 -6.46
N THR A 229 -10.04 13.19 -6.05
CA THR A 229 -11.38 13.61 -5.62
C THR A 229 -12.07 14.38 -6.74
N ASN A 230 -13.24 13.92 -7.17
CA ASN A 230 -14.05 14.55 -8.21
C ASN A 230 -15.54 14.53 -7.86
N MET A 231 -16.24 15.67 -8.05
CA MET A 231 -17.70 15.76 -7.84
C MET A 231 -18.50 15.59 -9.15
N LYS A 232 -17.82 15.69 -10.30
CA LYS A 232 -18.37 15.38 -11.63
C LYS A 232 -17.63 14.20 -12.24
N ASN A 233 -18.25 13.51 -13.19
CA ASN A 233 -17.57 12.49 -13.99
C ASN A 233 -16.33 13.08 -14.68
N LEU A 234 -15.21 12.36 -14.58
CA LEU A 234 -13.96 12.77 -15.21
C LEU A 234 -14.10 12.77 -16.73
N THR A 235 -13.56 13.81 -17.37
CA THR A 235 -13.46 13.86 -18.84
C THR A 235 -12.41 12.89 -19.35
N LYS A 236 -12.46 12.56 -20.65
CA LYS A 236 -11.40 11.77 -21.29
C LYS A 236 -10.01 12.39 -21.09
N LYS A 237 -9.88 13.71 -21.24
CA LYS A 237 -8.60 14.40 -21.06
C LYS A 237 -8.07 14.31 -19.63
N GLN A 238 -8.97 14.37 -18.63
CA GLN A 238 -8.57 14.16 -17.23
C GLN A 238 -8.09 12.74 -17.00
N LYS A 239 -8.81 11.73 -17.52
CA LYS A 239 -8.42 10.33 -17.42
C LYS A 239 -7.08 10.04 -18.10
N ASP A 240 -6.88 10.54 -19.32
CA ASP A 240 -5.63 10.39 -20.07
C ASP A 240 -4.45 11.00 -19.28
N PHE A 241 -4.63 12.20 -18.70
CA PHE A 241 -3.63 12.81 -17.83
C PHE A 241 -3.36 11.96 -16.59
N LEU A 242 -4.40 11.52 -15.87
CA LEU A 242 -4.26 10.74 -14.64
C LEU A 242 -3.57 9.39 -14.90
N TYR A 243 -3.90 8.73 -16.02
CA TYR A 243 -3.22 7.51 -16.44
C TYR A 243 -1.71 7.74 -16.57
N GLY A 244 -1.28 8.72 -17.37
CA GLY A 244 0.14 9.04 -17.53
C GLY A 244 0.79 9.47 -16.22
N TYR A 245 0.11 10.31 -15.44
CA TYR A 245 0.57 10.80 -14.15
C TYR A 245 0.90 9.66 -13.18
N PHE A 246 0.02 8.66 -13.03
CA PHE A 246 0.25 7.51 -12.16
C PHE A 246 1.21 6.47 -12.76
N MET A 247 1.23 6.29 -14.09
CA MET A 247 2.22 5.42 -14.76
C MET A 247 3.65 5.91 -14.55
N ASP A 248 3.88 7.22 -14.70
CA ASP A 248 5.20 7.83 -14.48
C ASP A 248 5.68 7.68 -13.03
N MET A 249 4.74 7.63 -12.07
CA MET A 249 5.06 7.33 -10.66
C MET A 249 5.30 5.84 -10.40
N GLY A 250 5.27 4.98 -11.43
CA GLY A 250 5.33 3.52 -11.25
C GLY A 250 4.07 2.93 -10.60
N ASP A 251 3.00 3.71 -10.42
CA ASP A 251 1.75 3.26 -9.79
C ASP A 251 0.75 2.76 -10.84
N ARG A 252 1.10 1.63 -11.47
CA ARG A 252 0.31 1.02 -12.52
C ARG A 252 -1.11 0.67 -12.08
N PHE A 253 -1.28 0.16 -10.87
CA PHE A 253 -2.61 -0.19 -10.33
C PHE A 253 -3.55 1.02 -10.35
N LYS A 254 -3.07 2.18 -9.91
CA LYS A 254 -3.87 3.40 -9.89
C LYS A 254 -4.09 3.97 -11.28
N ALA A 255 -3.07 3.93 -12.14
CA ALA A 255 -3.20 4.34 -13.53
C ALA A 255 -4.32 3.58 -14.25
N GLU A 256 -4.37 2.24 -14.10
CA GLU A 256 -5.35 1.38 -14.76
C GLU A 256 -6.81 1.70 -14.36
N GLN A 257 -7.05 2.35 -13.21
CA GLN A 257 -8.38 2.83 -12.81
C GLN A 257 -8.92 3.94 -13.73
N PHE A 258 -8.03 4.64 -14.45
CA PHE A 258 -8.39 5.74 -15.35
C PHE A 258 -8.43 5.32 -16.82
N VAL A 259 -8.25 4.04 -17.12
CA VAL A 259 -8.43 3.51 -18.48
C VAL A 259 -9.92 3.49 -18.83
N GLY A 260 -10.35 4.34 -19.78
CA GLY A 260 -11.72 4.31 -20.30
C GLY A 260 -12.11 5.52 -21.13
#